data_AF-A0A2W5NFG8-F1
#
_entry.id   AF-A0A2W5NFG8-F1
#
_cell.length_a   1.000
_cell.length_b   1.000
_cell.length_c   1.000
_cell.angle_alpha   90.00
_cell.angle_beta   90.00
_cell.angle_gamma   90.00
#
_symmetry.space_group_name_H-M   'P 1'
#
loop_
_entity.id
_entity.type
_entity.pdbx_description
1 polymer ?
#
loop_
_entity_poly.entity_id
_entity_poly.type
_entity_poly.pdbx_seq_one_letter_code
_entity_poly.pdbx_strand_id
1 'polypeptide(L)'
;MSPANPTAKTYAALNRAFDFFNDRLFGGELPPCLVTLQRKNKAYGYFAGGRFGSKDGAEITDEIALNPSHFKSRTDEQSLSTLAHEMAHLWQHHFGKPSRNGYHNKEWAAKMHAIGLHPSDTGRPGGKEIGQSCSHYIIEAGPYARAFAELAAQPDFSALYVELWDDA
;
A
#
# COMPACT_ATOMS: atom_id res chain seq x y z
N MET A 1 -16.33 -24.16 -17.74
CA MET A 1 -15.64 -23.34 -16.72
C MET A 1 -16.44 -22.06 -16.56
N SER A 2 -16.81 -21.70 -15.34
CA SER A 2 -17.44 -20.39 -15.09
C SER A 2 -16.48 -19.28 -15.50
N PRO A 3 -16.95 -18.19 -16.12
CA PRO A 3 -16.09 -17.06 -16.46
C PRO A 3 -15.41 -16.54 -15.19
N ALA A 4 -14.14 -16.15 -15.31
CA ALA A 4 -13.40 -15.55 -14.20
C ALA A 4 -14.14 -14.29 -13.73
N ASN A 5 -14.41 -14.18 -12.42
CA ASN A 5 -15.00 -12.98 -11.81
C ASN A 5 -13.87 -11.97 -11.53
N PRO A 6 -13.74 -10.88 -12.30
CA PRO A 6 -12.60 -9.97 -12.18
C PRO A 6 -12.57 -9.27 -10.81
N THR A 7 -13.74 -8.91 -10.26
CA THR A 7 -13.84 -8.30 -8.93
C THR A 7 -13.30 -9.23 -7.85
N ALA A 8 -13.77 -10.48 -7.82
CA ALA A 8 -13.29 -11.46 -6.84
C ALA A 8 -11.78 -11.71 -6.99
N LYS A 9 -11.28 -11.79 -8.23
CA LYS A 9 -9.84 -11.96 -8.51
C LYS A 9 -9.01 -10.77 -8.01
N THR A 10 -9.43 -9.54 -8.28
CA THR A 10 -8.74 -8.33 -7.84
C THR A 10 -8.65 -8.26 -6.31
N TYR A 11 -9.78 -8.42 -5.60
CA TYR A 11 -9.77 -8.31 -4.15
C TYR A 11 -9.09 -9.50 -3.46
N ALA A 12 -9.10 -10.70 -4.06
CA ALA A 12 -8.29 -11.81 -3.58
C ALA A 12 -6.78 -11.52 -3.68
N ALA A 13 -6.34 -10.92 -4.79
CA ALA A 13 -4.94 -10.52 -4.98
C ALA A 13 -4.51 -9.40 -4.00
N LEU A 14 -5.37 -8.40 -3.80
CA LEU A 14 -5.11 -7.29 -2.86
C LEU A 14 -5.04 -7.78 -1.41
N ASN A 15 -6.00 -8.61 -0.98
CA ASN A 15 -5.97 -9.19 0.37
C ASN A 15 -4.73 -10.04 0.59
N ARG A 16 -4.36 -10.89 -0.39
CA ARG A 16 -3.14 -11.69 -0.33
C ARG A 16 -1.90 -10.82 -0.20
N ALA A 17 -1.79 -9.77 -1.01
CA ALA A 17 -0.65 -8.86 -0.94
C ALA A 17 -0.56 -8.19 0.44
N PHE A 18 -1.69 -7.73 0.99
CA PHE A 18 -1.75 -7.18 2.34
C PHE A 18 -1.27 -8.18 3.39
N ASP A 19 -1.87 -9.38 3.43
CA ASP A 19 -1.52 -10.42 4.40
C ASP A 19 -0.04 -10.82 4.29
N PHE A 20 0.46 -10.97 3.06
CA PHE A 20 1.83 -11.36 2.80
C PHE A 20 2.83 -10.29 3.25
N PHE A 21 2.57 -9.02 2.94
CA PHE A 21 3.43 -7.93 3.41
C PHE A 21 3.31 -7.73 4.92
N ASN A 22 2.13 -7.94 5.51
CA ASN A 22 1.94 -7.85 6.96
C ASN A 22 2.84 -8.88 7.67
N ASP A 23 2.80 -10.15 7.24
CA ASP A 23 3.69 -11.20 7.75
C ASP A 23 5.17 -10.83 7.57
N ARG A 24 5.57 -10.51 6.33
CA ARG A 24 6.99 -10.35 5.97
C ARG A 24 7.64 -9.06 6.46
N LEU A 25 6.89 -7.97 6.50
CA LEU A 25 7.44 -6.62 6.72
C LEU A 25 7.00 -6.01 8.05
N PHE A 26 5.89 -6.47 8.62
CA PHE A 26 5.31 -5.93 9.84
C PHE A 26 5.14 -6.98 10.96
N GLY A 27 5.63 -8.20 10.77
CA GLY A 27 5.57 -9.26 11.78
C GLY A 27 4.15 -9.75 12.10
N GLY A 28 3.20 -9.55 11.17
CA GLY A 28 1.80 -9.93 11.33
C GLY A 28 1.02 -9.05 12.31
N GLU A 29 1.55 -7.89 12.72
CA GLU A 29 0.95 -7.06 13.76
C GLU A 29 -0.17 -6.12 13.26
N LEU A 30 -0.26 -5.87 11.95
CA LEU A 30 -1.23 -4.91 11.43
C LEU A 30 -2.65 -5.48 11.51
N PRO A 31 -3.62 -4.69 12.03
CA PRO A 31 -5.02 -5.10 11.99
C PRO A 31 -5.51 -5.11 10.53
N PRO A 32 -6.42 -6.02 10.17
CA PRO A 32 -7.02 -6.03 8.84
C PRO A 32 -7.83 -4.75 8.60
N CYS A 33 -7.78 -4.25 7.37
CA CYS A 33 -8.51 -3.06 6.94
C CYS A 33 -9.17 -3.26 5.57
N LEU A 34 -10.05 -2.35 5.18
CA LEU A 34 -10.60 -2.36 3.83
C LEU A 34 -9.56 -1.83 2.83
N VAL A 35 -9.09 -2.70 1.93
CA VAL A 35 -8.33 -2.28 0.77
C VAL A 35 -9.30 -1.89 -0.34
N THR A 36 -9.24 -0.64 -0.83
CA THR A 36 -10.17 -0.12 -1.85
C THR A 36 -9.42 0.37 -3.09
N LEU A 37 -10.09 0.40 -4.24
CA LEU A 37 -9.60 1.06 -5.45
C LEU A 37 -10.30 2.41 -5.61
N GLN A 38 -9.55 3.51 -5.49
CA GLN A 38 -10.09 4.87 -5.52
C GLN A 38 -9.23 5.77 -6.42
N ARG A 39 -9.86 6.43 -7.39
CA ARG A 39 -9.19 7.48 -8.16
C ARG A 39 -8.99 8.71 -7.29
N LYS A 40 -7.76 9.18 -7.18
CA LYS A 40 -7.44 10.39 -6.43
C LYS A 40 -6.35 11.19 -7.14
N ASN A 41 -6.68 12.43 -7.50
CA ASN A 41 -5.74 13.31 -8.18
C ASN A 41 -4.43 13.45 -7.38
N LYS A 42 -3.31 13.23 -8.08
CA LYS A 42 -1.94 13.42 -7.58
C LYS A 42 -1.51 12.49 -6.45
N ALA A 43 -2.18 11.35 -6.24
CA ALA A 43 -1.79 10.36 -5.25
C ALA A 43 -1.86 8.93 -5.82
N TYR A 44 -0.88 8.10 -5.47
CA TYR A 44 -0.87 6.68 -5.80
C TYR A 44 -1.77 5.85 -4.86
N GLY A 45 -2.02 6.35 -3.65
CA GLY A 45 -2.84 5.72 -2.63
C GLY A 45 -3.02 6.66 -1.44
N TYR A 46 -3.76 6.22 -0.43
CA TYR A 46 -3.83 6.86 0.87
C TYR A 46 -4.35 5.91 1.96
N PHE A 47 -3.94 6.16 3.20
CA PHE A 47 -4.51 5.59 4.41
C PHE A 47 -5.56 6.51 5.06
N ALA A 48 -6.62 5.93 5.64
CA ALA A 48 -7.58 6.64 6.49
C ALA A 48 -8.04 5.77 7.67
N GLY A 49 -7.65 6.17 8.90
CA GLY A 49 -8.01 5.47 10.13
C GLY A 49 -9.48 5.63 10.53
N GLY A 50 -10.12 4.54 10.97
CA GLY A 50 -11.51 4.49 11.42
C GLY A 50 -12.53 4.97 10.38
N ARG A 51 -12.22 4.79 9.09
CA ARG A 51 -12.99 5.39 7.99
C ARG A 51 -14.35 4.72 7.78
N PHE A 52 -14.43 3.42 8.00
CA PHE A 52 -15.60 2.60 7.75
C PHE A 52 -16.11 1.92 9.02
N GLY A 53 -17.38 1.53 9.00
CA GLY A 53 -17.96 0.72 10.07
C GLY A 53 -19.20 -0.04 9.61
N SER A 54 -19.58 -1.06 10.39
CA SER A 54 -20.81 -1.82 10.18
C SER A 54 -22.04 -0.93 10.45
N LYS A 55 -23.19 -1.28 9.86
CA LYS A 55 -24.42 -0.47 9.99
C LYS A 55 -24.93 -0.36 11.42
N ASP A 56 -24.68 -1.38 12.23
CA ASP A 56 -25.00 -1.42 13.66
C ASP A 56 -23.94 -0.74 14.54
N GLY A 57 -22.83 -0.28 13.96
CA GLY A 57 -21.72 0.35 14.67
C GLY A 57 -20.86 -0.60 15.51
N ALA A 58 -21.06 -1.92 15.40
CA ALA A 58 -20.29 -2.91 16.14
C ALA A 58 -18.82 -3.00 15.67
N GLU A 59 -18.56 -2.68 14.40
CA GLU A 59 -17.24 -2.72 13.81
C GLU A 59 -16.85 -1.34 13.28
N ILE A 60 -15.59 -0.97 13.53
CA ILE A 60 -14.91 0.16 12.90
C ILE A 60 -13.62 -0.38 12.29
N THR A 61 -13.33 -0.02 11.04
CA THR A 61 -12.13 -0.45 10.34
C THR A 61 -11.54 0.68 9.51
N ASP A 62 -10.24 0.57 9.26
CA ASP A 62 -9.49 1.53 8.48
C ASP A 62 -9.66 1.31 6.98
N GLU A 63 -9.15 2.25 6.20
CA GLU A 63 -9.05 2.16 4.75
C GLU A 63 -7.58 2.28 4.32
N ILE A 64 -7.16 1.38 3.41
CA ILE A 64 -6.04 1.63 2.50
C ILE A 64 -6.61 1.69 1.09
N ALA A 65 -6.55 2.87 0.47
CA ALA A 65 -6.97 3.06 -0.90
C ALA A 65 -5.77 3.04 -1.85
N LEU A 66 -5.86 2.32 -2.95
CA LEU A 66 -4.91 2.35 -4.06
C LEU A 66 -5.55 3.00 -5.28
N ASN A 67 -4.77 3.77 -6.04
CA ASN A 67 -5.27 4.45 -7.22
C ASN A 67 -4.96 3.65 -8.52
N PRO A 68 -5.98 3.02 -9.15
CA PRO A 68 -5.77 2.16 -10.31
C PRO A 68 -5.35 2.90 -11.58
N SER A 69 -5.52 4.22 -11.66
CA SER A 69 -5.11 5.02 -12.84
C SER A 69 -3.60 4.97 -13.10
N HIS A 70 -2.81 4.57 -12.09
CA HIS A 70 -1.36 4.47 -12.20
C HIS A 70 -0.85 3.04 -12.44
N PHE A 71 -1.71 2.02 -12.40
CA PHE A 71 -1.28 0.62 -12.52
C PHE A 71 -0.80 0.29 -13.94
N LYS A 72 -1.35 0.93 -14.99
CA LYS A 72 -0.92 0.72 -16.37
C LYS A 72 0.52 1.20 -16.63
N SER A 73 0.93 2.28 -15.97
CA SER A 73 2.24 2.93 -16.18
C SER A 73 3.32 2.51 -15.18
N ARG A 74 2.98 1.62 -14.24
CA ARG A 74 3.87 1.11 -13.18
C ARG A 74 3.87 -0.40 -13.20
N THR A 75 4.96 -1.02 -12.73
CA THR A 75 4.95 -2.48 -12.51
C THR A 75 4.06 -2.84 -11.32
N ASP A 76 3.67 -4.11 -11.19
CA ASP A 76 2.99 -4.59 -9.99
C ASP A 76 3.85 -4.34 -8.73
N GLU A 77 5.16 -4.52 -8.83
CA GLU A 77 6.11 -4.24 -7.74
C GLU A 77 6.02 -2.77 -7.29
N GLN A 78 6.03 -1.84 -8.24
CA GLN A 78 5.91 -0.43 -7.94
C GLN A 78 4.52 -0.11 -7.38
N SER A 79 3.47 -0.64 -7.99
CA SER A 79 2.09 -0.40 -7.56
C SER A 79 1.85 -0.90 -6.14
N LEU A 80 2.23 -2.14 -5.83
CA LEU A 80 2.14 -2.74 -4.50
C LEU A 80 3.11 -2.14 -3.48
N SER A 81 4.16 -1.43 -3.91
CA SER A 81 4.99 -0.68 -2.95
C SER A 81 4.22 0.49 -2.34
N THR A 82 3.18 0.97 -3.04
CA THR A 82 2.21 1.93 -2.49
C THR A 82 1.37 1.29 -1.41
N LEU A 83 0.95 0.03 -1.56
CA LEU A 83 0.25 -0.71 -0.50
C LEU A 83 1.12 -0.79 0.76
N ALA A 84 2.39 -1.20 0.62
CA ALA A 84 3.32 -1.26 1.74
C ALA A 84 3.62 0.12 2.38
N HIS A 85 3.65 1.20 1.58
CA HIS A 85 3.72 2.57 2.09
C HIS A 85 2.50 2.92 2.95
N GLU A 86 1.30 2.67 2.47
CA GLU A 86 0.08 2.94 3.25
C GLU A 86 -0.04 2.03 4.47
N MET A 87 0.49 0.81 4.41
CA MET A 87 0.63 -0.08 5.58
C MET A 87 1.57 0.50 6.64
N ALA A 88 2.57 1.30 6.27
CA ALA A 88 3.39 2.02 7.25
C ALA A 88 2.62 3.16 7.93
N HIS A 89 1.66 3.81 7.24
CA HIS A 89 0.72 4.74 7.88
C HIS A 89 -0.25 4.01 8.81
N LEU A 90 -0.81 2.87 8.38
CA LEU A 90 -1.64 2.00 9.22
C LEU A 90 -0.88 1.58 10.49
N TRP A 91 0.36 1.11 10.34
CA TRP A 91 1.23 0.77 11.46
C TRP A 91 1.38 1.95 12.44
N GLN A 92 1.74 3.12 11.92
CA GLN A 92 1.95 4.29 12.77
C GLN A 92 0.65 4.72 13.46
N HIS A 93 -0.50 4.58 12.81
CA HIS A 93 -1.80 4.90 13.39
C HIS A 93 -2.11 4.07 14.64
N HIS A 94 -1.80 2.78 14.62
CA HIS A 94 -2.10 1.85 15.72
C HIS A 94 -0.99 1.73 16.77
N PHE A 95 0.28 1.86 16.36
CA PHE A 95 1.42 1.53 17.21
C PHE A 95 2.42 2.68 17.40
N GLY A 96 2.22 3.80 16.69
CA GLY A 96 3.11 4.93 16.68
C GLY A 96 2.44 6.23 17.13
N LYS A 97 3.06 7.35 16.73
CA LYS A 97 2.61 8.71 17.02
C LYS A 97 2.59 9.52 15.73
N PRO A 98 1.50 9.42 14.94
CA PRO A 98 1.35 10.26 13.76
C PRO A 98 1.34 11.73 14.17
N SER A 99 1.83 12.58 13.27
CA SER A 99 1.78 14.03 13.46
C SER A 99 0.45 14.58 12.92
N ARG A 100 0.44 15.82 12.41
CA ARG A 100 -0.73 16.34 11.71
C ARG A 100 -1.06 15.50 10.47
N ASN A 101 -2.32 15.54 10.04
CA ASN A 101 -2.81 14.74 8.93
C ASN A 101 -1.92 14.82 7.67
N GLY A 102 -1.57 13.67 7.11
CA GLY A 102 -0.73 13.52 5.92
C GLY A 102 0.76 13.89 6.10
N TYR A 103 1.22 14.20 7.31
CA TYR A 103 2.63 14.52 7.54
C TYR A 103 3.45 13.26 7.83
N HIS A 104 4.46 13.01 6.99
CA HIS A 104 5.43 11.94 7.12
C HIS A 104 6.51 12.38 8.11
N ASN A 105 6.47 11.88 9.34
CA ASN A 105 7.44 12.22 10.38
C ASN A 105 8.60 11.21 10.41
N LYS A 106 9.55 11.43 11.34
CA LYS A 106 10.75 10.59 11.47
C LYS A 106 10.44 9.14 11.85
N GLU A 107 9.40 8.89 12.63
CA GLU A 107 9.01 7.54 13.04
C GLU A 107 8.45 6.75 11.86
N TRP A 108 7.60 7.39 11.05
CA TRP A 108 7.13 6.80 9.80
C TRP A 108 8.29 6.54 8.83
N ALA A 109 9.20 7.51 8.66
CA ALA A 109 10.36 7.35 7.80
C ALA A 109 11.27 6.18 8.25
N ALA A 110 11.47 6.02 9.56
CA ALA A 110 12.21 4.89 10.11
C ALA A 110 11.51 3.54 9.82
N LYS A 111 10.17 3.48 9.91
CA LYS A 111 9.41 2.28 9.54
C LYS A 111 9.55 1.97 8.04
N MET A 112 9.48 2.98 7.18
CA MET A 112 9.69 2.81 5.73
C MET A 112 11.06 2.17 5.43
N HIS A 113 12.13 2.71 6.03
CA HIS A 113 13.47 2.12 5.90
C HIS A 113 13.51 0.67 6.38
N ALA A 114 12.89 0.37 7.53
CA ALA A 114 12.84 -0.98 8.07
C ALA A 114 12.14 -1.99 7.14
N ILE A 115 11.08 -1.55 6.44
CA ILE A 115 10.36 -2.40 5.48
C ILE A 115 11.03 -2.40 4.09
N GLY A 116 12.15 -1.71 3.89
CA GLY A 116 12.88 -1.70 2.61
C GLY A 116 12.37 -0.70 1.57
N LEU A 117 11.64 0.32 2.00
CA LEU A 117 11.25 1.46 1.18
C LEU A 117 11.99 2.70 1.66
N HIS A 118 12.67 3.42 0.77
CA HIS A 118 13.34 4.65 1.17
C HIS A 118 12.42 5.86 0.93
N PRO A 119 12.01 6.60 1.97
CA PRO A 119 11.23 7.83 1.81
C PRO A 119 11.96 8.86 0.93
N SER A 120 11.21 9.56 0.09
CA SER A 120 11.73 10.68 -0.71
C SER A 120 10.61 11.55 -1.25
N ASP A 121 10.68 12.86 -1.04
CA ASP A 121 9.76 13.85 -1.62
C ASP A 121 9.85 13.96 -3.15
N THR A 122 10.93 13.46 -3.75
CA THR A 122 11.11 13.37 -5.21
C THR A 122 10.88 11.95 -5.75
N GLY A 123 10.68 10.96 -4.88
CA GLY A 123 10.67 9.53 -5.24
C GLY A 123 12.01 9.02 -5.77
N ARG A 124 13.11 9.76 -5.53
CA ARG A 124 14.47 9.44 -5.99
C ARG A 124 15.51 9.68 -4.89
N PRO A 125 16.72 9.11 -4.99
CA PRO A 125 17.81 9.41 -4.05
C PRO A 125 18.08 10.91 -3.93
N GLY A 126 18.36 11.37 -2.70
CA GLY A 126 18.66 12.78 -2.39
C GLY A 126 17.43 13.66 -2.09
N GLY A 127 16.21 13.13 -2.18
CA GLY A 127 15.00 13.82 -1.71
C GLY A 127 14.90 13.87 -0.19
N LYS A 128 14.01 14.72 0.33
CA LYS A 128 13.70 14.79 1.76
C LYS A 128 12.86 13.58 2.18
N GLU A 129 13.18 13.02 3.33
CA GLU A 129 12.53 11.82 3.84
C GLU A 129 11.28 12.09 4.70
N ILE A 130 11.04 13.35 5.05
CA ILE A 130 9.92 13.77 5.91
C ILE A 130 9.25 15.01 5.33
N GLY A 131 7.96 15.17 5.60
CA GLY A 131 7.19 16.33 5.15
C GLY A 131 5.73 16.05 4.85
N GLN A 132 5.02 17.09 4.40
CA GLN A 132 3.59 17.01 4.06
C GLN A 132 3.32 16.15 2.80
N SER A 133 4.32 16.04 1.93
CA SER A 133 4.28 15.19 0.74
C SER A 133 5.60 14.43 0.71
N CYS A 134 5.52 13.11 0.81
CA CYS A 134 6.66 12.22 0.71
C CYS A 134 6.21 10.98 -0.06
N SER A 135 7.02 10.57 -1.02
CA SER A 135 6.86 9.30 -1.73
C SER A 135 7.96 8.35 -1.23
N HIS A 136 8.32 7.36 -2.04
CA HIS A 136 9.44 6.48 -1.79
C HIS A 136 10.05 5.95 -3.08
N TYR A 137 11.22 5.36 -2.97
CA TYR A 137 11.74 4.39 -3.94
C TYR A 137 12.01 3.06 -3.25
N ILE A 138 11.98 1.98 -4.03
CA ILE A 138 12.25 0.63 -3.55
C ILE A 138 13.77 0.50 -3.36
N ILE A 139 14.19 0.04 -2.19
CA ILE A 139 15.60 -0.29 -1.95
C ILE A 139 15.90 -1.61 -2.65
N GLU A 140 16.86 -1.60 -3.57
CA GLU A 140 17.27 -2.78 -4.32
C GLU A 140 17.67 -3.91 -3.37
N ALA A 141 17.15 -5.12 -3.64
CA ALA A 141 17.32 -6.30 -2.80
C ALA A 141 16.94 -6.09 -1.32
N GLY A 142 16.23 -5.01 -0.96
CA GLY A 142 15.76 -4.73 0.40
C GLY A 142 14.59 -5.63 0.83
N PRO A 143 14.13 -5.52 2.09
CA PRO A 143 13.03 -6.34 2.62
C PRO A 143 11.78 -6.35 1.73
N TYR A 144 11.27 -5.18 1.33
CA TYR A 144 10.14 -5.08 0.41
C TYR A 144 10.39 -5.79 -0.93
N ALA A 145 11.52 -5.52 -1.59
CA ALA A 145 11.84 -6.10 -2.89
C ALA A 145 11.88 -7.65 -2.83
N ARG A 146 12.46 -8.20 -1.76
CA ARG A 146 12.48 -9.66 -1.52
C ARG A 146 11.09 -10.21 -1.25
N ALA A 147 10.30 -9.54 -0.41
CA ALA A 147 8.92 -9.94 -0.12
C ALA A 147 8.04 -9.91 -1.38
N PHE A 148 8.16 -8.89 -2.22
CA PHE A 148 7.44 -8.84 -3.48
C PHE A 148 7.88 -9.98 -4.42
N ALA A 149 9.18 -10.25 -4.55
CA ALA A 149 9.68 -11.36 -5.36
C ALA A 149 9.12 -12.72 -4.89
N GLU A 150 9.06 -12.95 -3.57
CA GLU A 150 8.44 -14.15 -2.99
C GLU A 150 6.93 -14.22 -3.30
N LEU A 151 6.20 -13.11 -3.14
CA LEU A 151 4.78 -13.03 -3.45
C LEU A 151 4.51 -13.31 -4.94
N ALA A 152 5.28 -12.70 -5.83
CA ALA A 152 5.13 -12.82 -7.28
C ALA A 152 5.46 -14.24 -7.79
N ALA A 153 6.27 -15.01 -7.06
CA ALA A 153 6.58 -16.40 -7.36
C ALA A 153 5.45 -17.37 -6.95
N GLN A 154 4.44 -16.92 -6.19
CA GLN A 154 3.33 -17.78 -5.80
C GLN A 154 2.42 -18.12 -6.99
N PRO A 155 2.01 -19.39 -7.16
CA PRO A 155 1.23 -19.83 -8.32
C PRO A 155 -0.17 -19.19 -8.41
N ASP A 156 -0.67 -18.67 -7.30
CA ASP A 156 -1.98 -18.04 -7.15
C ASP A 156 -1.91 -16.51 -6.99
N PHE A 157 -0.72 -15.93 -7.07
CA PHE A 157 -0.58 -14.48 -7.24
C PHE A 157 -1.08 -14.09 -8.64
N SER A 158 -1.77 -12.95 -8.71
CA SER A 158 -2.30 -12.41 -9.95
C SER A 158 -1.91 -10.94 -10.07
N ALA A 159 -1.41 -10.57 -11.24
CA ALA A 159 -1.15 -9.19 -11.62
C ALA A 159 -2.40 -8.31 -11.46
N LEU A 160 -2.19 -7.05 -11.15
CA LEU A 160 -3.28 -6.08 -10.99
C LEU A 160 -3.95 -5.82 -12.34
N TYR A 161 -5.28 -5.71 -12.33
CA TYR A 161 -5.99 -5.20 -13.50
C TYR A 161 -5.61 -3.75 -13.75
N VAL A 162 -5.38 -3.40 -15.02
CA VAL A 162 -5.03 -2.05 -15.44
C VAL A 162 -6.21 -1.37 -16.13
N GLU A 163 -6.30 -0.06 -15.97
CA GLU A 163 -7.22 0.74 -16.77
C GLU A 163 -6.80 0.71 -18.24
N LEU A 164 -7.74 0.49 -19.16
CA LEU A 164 -7.45 0.42 -20.59
C LEU A 164 -7.61 1.78 -21.28
N TRP A 165 -8.43 2.66 -20.72
CA TRP A 165 -8.68 3.98 -21.26
C TRP A 165 -7.52 4.90 -20.88
N ASP A 166 -7.02 5.65 -21.83
CA ASP A 166 -6.10 6.74 -21.54
C ASP A 166 -6.90 7.91 -20.96
N ASP A 167 -6.30 8.70 -20.06
CA ASP A 167 -6.93 9.90 -19.50
C ASP A 167 -7.36 10.80 -20.66
N ALA A 168 -8.68 10.96 -20.84
CA ALA A 168 -9.27 11.90 -21.80
C ALA A 168 -9.08 13.34 -21.34
#